data_AF-A0A2N3DLI2-F1
#
_entry.id   AF-A0A2N3DLI2-F1
#
_cell.length_a   1.000
_cell.length_b   1.000
_cell.length_c   1.000
_cell.angle_alpha   90.00
_cell.angle_beta   90.00
_cell.angle_gamma   90.00
#
_symmetry.space_group_name_H-M   'P 1'
#
loop_
_entity.id
_entity.type
_entity.pdbx_description
1 polymer ?
#
loop_
_entity_poly.entity_id
_entity_poly.type
_entity_poly.pdbx_seq_one_letter_code
_entity_poly.pdbx_strand_id
1 'polypeptide(L)'
;MNALLPHRFHRASRLAAPGIIPLAVEPKARNDNAEPTPPFRAILADLCYFALRISAWLALTLLATLGLYTMFFMALGAFSAEGFFAHLANLSVRFGDAEPARRALFVRQLSVVTLVLFLTVSAARYRSLAAVFSAAASQRKD
;
A
#
# COMPACT_ATOMS: atom_id res chain seq x y z
N MET A 1 1.81 -10.28 58.65
CA MET A 1 0.34 -10.34 58.76
C MET A 1 -0.24 -9.94 57.41
N ASN A 2 -1.09 -10.82 56.87
CA ASN A 2 -1.77 -10.76 55.58
C ASN A 2 -2.78 -9.61 55.46
N ALA A 3 -2.95 -9.09 54.23
CA ALA A 3 -4.21 -8.74 53.54
C ALA A 3 -3.82 -7.80 52.37
N LEU A 4 -3.74 -8.15 51.08
CA LEU A 4 -4.68 -8.74 50.10
C LEU A 4 -6.04 -8.04 49.96
N LEU A 5 -6.26 -7.53 48.71
CA LEU A 5 -7.50 -7.20 47.96
C LEU A 5 -7.90 -5.71 47.86
N PRO A 6 -8.62 -5.27 46.79
CA PRO A 6 -8.62 -5.75 45.39
C PRO A 6 -8.67 -4.63 44.31
N HIS A 7 -8.28 -5.00 43.09
CA HIS A 7 -8.62 -4.33 41.83
C HIS A 7 -10.13 -4.09 41.70
N ARG A 8 -10.55 -2.83 41.47
CA ARG A 8 -11.85 -2.52 40.84
C ARG A 8 -11.62 -1.69 39.59
N PHE A 9 -11.80 -2.35 38.45
CA PHE A 9 -11.91 -1.74 37.13
C PHE A 9 -13.09 -0.75 37.12
N HIS A 10 -12.78 0.55 37.02
CA HIS A 10 -13.80 1.52 36.65
C HIS A 10 -14.10 1.38 35.15
N ARG A 11 -15.23 0.73 34.87
CA ARG A 11 -15.93 0.74 33.59
C ARG A 11 -16.25 2.21 33.26
N ALA A 12 -15.48 2.83 32.38
CA ALA A 12 -15.75 4.17 31.89
C ALA A 12 -17.08 4.17 31.10
N SER A 13 -18.11 4.69 31.75
CA SER A 13 -19.39 5.09 31.16
C SER A 13 -19.13 6.08 30.02
N ARG A 14 -19.41 5.68 28.78
CA ARG A 14 -19.47 6.61 27.64
C ARG A 14 -20.64 7.56 27.88
N LEU A 15 -20.31 8.75 28.38
CA LEU A 15 -21.19 9.90 28.38
C LEU A 15 -21.52 10.25 26.92
N ALA A 16 -22.81 10.10 26.59
CA ALA A 16 -23.39 10.58 25.35
C ALA A 16 -23.28 12.11 25.33
N ALA A 17 -22.30 12.64 24.61
CA ALA A 17 -22.23 14.06 24.29
C ALA A 17 -23.19 14.36 23.11
N PRO A 18 -24.05 15.38 23.20
CA PRO A 18 -24.97 15.73 22.13
C PRO A 18 -24.21 16.45 20.99
N GLY A 19 -23.67 15.66 20.06
CA GLY A 19 -23.15 16.15 18.78
C GLY A 19 -24.30 16.47 17.81
N ILE A 20 -24.15 17.58 17.09
CA ILE A 20 -25.14 18.33 16.28
C ILE A 20 -25.70 17.57 15.05
N ILE A 21 -25.58 16.25 14.98
CA ILE A 21 -26.20 15.43 13.93
C ILE A 21 -26.93 14.25 14.58
N PRO A 22 -28.28 14.27 14.69
CA PRO A 22 -29.05 13.11 15.08
C PRO A 22 -29.15 12.16 13.87
N LEU A 23 -28.03 11.59 13.46
CA LEU A 23 -28.09 10.32 12.74
C LEU A 23 -28.35 9.26 13.81
N ALA A 24 -29.63 9.13 14.16
CA ALA A 24 -30.14 7.88 14.72
C ALA A 24 -29.96 6.83 13.61
N VAL A 25 -28.73 6.37 13.41
CA VAL A 25 -28.48 5.11 12.72
C VAL A 25 -28.99 4.08 13.70
N GLU A 26 -30.28 3.76 13.56
CA GLU A 26 -30.85 2.56 14.14
C GLU A 26 -29.88 1.44 13.76
N PRO A 27 -29.28 0.75 14.75
CA PRO A 27 -28.41 -0.37 14.44
C PRO A 27 -29.30 -1.35 13.67
N LYS A 28 -29.09 -1.44 12.35
CA LYS A 28 -29.83 -2.36 11.50
C LYS A 28 -29.68 -3.71 12.15
N ALA A 29 -30.77 -4.19 12.77
CA ALA A 29 -30.81 -5.48 13.42
C ALA A 29 -30.23 -6.46 12.40
N ARG A 30 -29.10 -7.07 12.77
CA ARG A 30 -28.46 -8.09 11.95
C ARG A 30 -29.53 -9.15 11.77
N ASN A 31 -30.12 -9.20 10.58
CA ASN A 31 -31.06 -10.25 10.24
C ASN A 31 -30.23 -11.52 10.25
N ASP A 32 -30.35 -12.31 11.32
CA ASP A 32 -29.74 -13.64 11.46
C ASP A 32 -30.27 -14.65 10.42
N ASN A 33 -31.18 -14.20 9.55
CA ASN A 33 -31.73 -14.92 8.41
C ASN A 33 -30.99 -14.64 7.09
N ALA A 34 -29.74 -14.15 7.11
CA ALA A 34 -28.95 -14.04 5.90
C ALA A 34 -28.72 -15.45 5.35
N GLU A 35 -29.33 -15.77 4.20
CA GLU A 35 -29.08 -17.03 3.50
C GLU A 35 -27.56 -17.23 3.36
N PRO A 36 -27.05 -18.45 3.64
CA PRO A 36 -25.62 -18.72 3.53
C PRO A 36 -25.18 -18.39 2.11
N THR A 37 -24.27 -17.42 1.97
CA THR A 37 -23.67 -17.10 0.68
C THR A 37 -23.03 -18.40 0.15
N PRO A 38 -23.28 -18.77 -1.13
CA PRO A 38 -22.72 -19.99 -1.66
C PRO A 38 -21.19 -19.90 -1.56
N PRO A 39 -20.51 -20.96 -1.10
CA PRO A 39 -19.11 -20.90 -0.68
C PRO A 39 -18.18 -20.36 -1.78
N PHE A 40 -18.53 -20.61 -3.04
CA PHE A 40 -17.79 -20.11 -4.20
C PHE A 40 -17.81 -18.58 -4.34
N ARG A 41 -18.96 -17.92 -4.10
CA ARG A 41 -19.06 -16.45 -4.22
C ARG A 41 -18.24 -15.74 -3.14
N ALA A 42 -18.22 -16.31 -1.93
CA ALA A 42 -17.38 -15.79 -0.84
C ALA A 42 -15.89 -15.91 -1.18
N ILE A 43 -15.43 -17.09 -1.64
CA ILE A 43 -14.04 -17.30 -2.04
C ILE A 43 -13.63 -16.35 -3.19
N LEU A 44 -14.50 -16.19 -4.19
CA LEU A 44 -14.22 -15.28 -5.31
C LEU A 44 -14.13 -13.82 -4.86
N ALA A 45 -15.01 -13.40 -3.96
CA ALA A 45 -14.98 -12.05 -3.39
C ALA A 45 -13.69 -11.80 -2.59
N ASP A 46 -13.27 -12.76 -1.78
CA ASP A 46 -12.02 -12.67 -1.00
C ASP A 46 -10.78 -12.60 -1.91
N LEU A 47 -10.71 -13.46 -2.93
CA LEU A 47 -9.63 -13.45 -3.92
C LEU A 47 -9.60 -12.12 -4.69
N CYS A 48 -10.75 -11.59 -5.08
CA CYS A 48 -10.86 -10.30 -5.76
C CYS A 48 -10.37 -9.16 -4.87
N TYR A 49 -10.84 -9.11 -3.61
CA TYR A 49 -10.39 -8.12 -2.64
C TYR A 49 -8.87 -8.17 -2.45
N PHE A 50 -8.32 -9.37 -2.27
CA PHE A 50 -6.89 -9.57 -2.09
C PHE A 50 -6.08 -9.14 -3.32
N ALA A 51 -6.53 -9.52 -4.52
CA ALA A 51 -5.89 -9.15 -5.77
C ALA A 51 -5.89 -7.63 -5.99
N LEU A 52 -7.02 -6.97 -5.75
CA LEU A 52 -7.14 -5.50 -5.83
C LEU A 52 -6.24 -4.81 -4.80
N ARG A 53 -6.16 -5.36 -3.59
CA ARG A 53 -5.38 -4.73 -2.52
C ARG A 53 -3.87 -4.88 -2.74
N ILE A 54 -3.44 -6.03 -3.24
CA ILE A 54 -2.05 -6.26 -3.65
C ILE A 54 -1.69 -5.42 -4.87
N SER A 55 -2.54 -5.38 -5.89
CA SER A 55 -2.27 -4.59 -7.10
C SER A 55 -2.15 -3.11 -6.78
N ALA A 56 -3.03 -2.56 -5.93
CA ALA A 56 -2.93 -1.18 -5.46
C ALA A 56 -1.64 -0.93 -4.68
N TRP A 57 -1.21 -1.88 -3.83
CA TRP A 57 0.05 -1.75 -3.10
C TRP A 57 1.25 -1.76 -4.06
N LEU A 58 1.29 -2.71 -5.00
CA LEU A 58 2.33 -2.83 -6.03
C LEU A 58 2.40 -1.57 -6.90
N ALA A 59 1.26 -1.07 -7.38
CA ALA A 59 1.17 0.11 -8.22
C ALA A 59 1.74 1.35 -7.52
N LEU A 60 1.37 1.57 -6.25
CA LEU A 60 1.92 2.70 -5.47
C LEU A 60 3.40 2.52 -5.15
N THR A 61 3.89 1.29 -4.96
CA THR A 61 5.32 1.02 -4.72
C THR A 61 6.12 1.26 -5.99
N LEU A 62 5.60 0.82 -7.14
CA LEU A 62 6.18 1.08 -8.44
C LEU A 62 6.18 2.57 -8.76
N LEU A 63 5.07 3.27 -8.51
CA LEU A 63 4.98 4.72 -8.71
C LEU A 63 5.99 5.47 -7.86
N ALA A 64 6.16 5.10 -6.58
CA ALA A 64 7.18 5.67 -5.72
C ALA A 64 8.60 5.36 -6.23
N THR A 65 8.84 4.16 -6.75
CA THR A 65 10.12 3.77 -7.37
C THR A 65 10.41 4.60 -8.62
N LEU A 66 9.41 4.82 -9.48
CA LEU A 66 9.51 5.70 -10.65
C LEU A 66 9.73 7.16 -10.23
N GLY A 67 9.08 7.60 -9.16
CA GLY A 67 9.31 8.91 -8.56
C GLY A 67 10.76 9.13 -8.11
N LEU A 68 11.46 8.09 -7.64
CA LEU A 68 12.90 8.18 -7.32
C LEU A 68 13.75 8.43 -8.58
N TYR A 69 13.42 7.81 -9.71
CA TYR A 69 14.07 8.15 -10.98
C TYR A 69 13.80 9.60 -11.37
N THR A 70 12.55 10.06 -11.26
CA THR A 70 12.21 11.46 -11.53
C THR A 70 13.00 12.42 -10.62
N MET A 71 13.09 12.13 -9.32
CA MET A 71 13.86 12.93 -8.36
C MET A 71 15.36 12.92 -8.67
N PHE A 72 15.91 11.79 -9.10
CA PHE A 72 17.31 11.69 -9.52
C PHE A 72 17.59 12.59 -10.74
N PHE A 73 16.78 12.51 -11.80
CA PHE A 73 16.96 13.37 -12.97
C PHE A 73 16.70 14.85 -12.67
N MET A 74 15.74 15.16 -11.80
CA MET A 74 15.54 16.52 -11.30
C MET A 74 16.77 17.02 -10.55
N ALA A 75 17.35 16.21 -9.66
CA ALA A 75 18.57 16.57 -8.94
C ALA A 75 19.75 16.83 -9.89
N LEU A 76 19.92 15.99 -10.93
CA LEU A 76 20.91 16.22 -11.99
C LEU A 76 20.65 17.52 -12.77
N GLY A 77 19.39 17.89 -12.94
CA GLY A 77 18.93 19.11 -13.60
C GLY A 77 18.86 20.33 -12.69
N ALA A 78 19.51 20.33 -11.52
CA ALA A 78 19.43 21.40 -10.51
C ALA A 78 17.99 21.76 -10.11
N PHE A 79 17.10 20.77 -10.07
CA PHE A 79 15.66 20.89 -9.82
C PHE A 79 14.92 21.81 -10.79
N SER A 80 15.44 21.98 -12.00
CA SER A 80 14.78 22.71 -13.09
C SER A 80 14.14 21.75 -14.11
N ALA A 81 13.02 22.17 -14.70
CA ALA A 81 12.37 21.41 -15.77
C ALA A 81 13.28 21.29 -17.01
N GLU A 82 13.95 22.37 -17.39
CA GLU A 82 14.89 22.38 -18.52
C GLU A 82 16.04 21.40 -18.32
N GLY A 83 16.66 21.39 -17.13
CA GLY A 83 17.73 20.46 -16.79
C GLY A 83 17.27 19.01 -16.77
N PHE A 84 16.09 18.73 -16.21
CA PHE A 84 15.48 17.39 -16.23
C PHE A 84 15.31 16.87 -17.67
N PHE A 85 14.70 17.67 -18.55
CA PHE A 85 14.48 17.28 -19.94
C PHE A 85 15.78 17.21 -20.75
N ALA A 86 16.79 18.03 -20.45
CA ALA A 86 18.10 17.95 -21.09
C ALA A 86 18.80 16.61 -20.81
N HIS A 87 18.78 16.13 -19.55
CA HIS A 87 19.35 14.83 -19.19
C HIS A 87 18.56 13.66 -19.77
N LEU A 88 17.23 13.74 -19.81
CA LEU A 88 16.41 12.72 -20.49
C LEU A 88 16.68 12.65 -21.99
N ALA A 89 16.82 13.81 -22.65
CA ALA A 89 17.15 13.88 -24.07
C ALA A 89 18.54 13.30 -24.35
N ASN A 90 19.50 13.58 -23.48
CA ASN A 90 20.84 12.98 -23.59
C ASN A 90 20.77 11.45 -23.49
N LEU A 91 20.03 10.93 -22.51
CA LEU A 91 19.86 9.49 -22.33
C LEU A 91 19.21 8.83 -23.55
N SER A 92 18.14 9.43 -24.09
CA SER A 92 17.40 8.85 -25.21
C SER A 92 18.25 8.78 -26.47
N VAL A 93 19.02 9.83 -26.79
CA VAL A 93 19.96 9.86 -27.93
C VAL A 93 21.05 8.82 -27.73
N ARG A 94 21.72 8.80 -26.56
CA ARG A 94 22.82 7.86 -26.30
C ARG A 94 22.37 6.40 -26.32
N PHE A 95 21.18 6.10 -25.82
CA PHE A 95 20.61 4.75 -25.91
C PHE A 95 20.20 4.40 -27.35
N GLY A 96 19.62 5.35 -28.08
CA GLY A 96 19.21 5.20 -29.48
C GLY A 96 20.35 5.01 -30.46
N ASP A 97 21.54 5.56 -30.16
CA ASP A 97 22.75 5.42 -30.99
C ASP A 97 23.61 4.22 -30.61
N ALA A 98 23.39 3.63 -29.43
CA ALA A 98 24.20 2.51 -28.94
C ALA A 98 24.00 1.24 -29.78
N GLU A 99 25.02 0.41 -29.89
CA GLU A 99 24.93 -0.92 -30.49
C GLU A 99 24.02 -1.87 -29.68
N PRO A 100 23.43 -2.91 -30.30
CA PRO A 100 22.50 -3.83 -29.63
C PRO A 100 23.06 -4.46 -28.34
N ALA A 101 24.33 -4.87 -28.34
CA ALA A 101 24.97 -5.45 -27.16
C ALA A 101 25.05 -4.46 -25.98
N ARG A 102 25.36 -3.18 -26.27
CA ARG A 102 25.43 -2.11 -25.26
C ARG A 102 24.04 -1.76 -24.72
N ARG A 103 23.01 -1.77 -25.56
CA ARG A 103 21.62 -1.59 -25.13
C ARG A 103 21.18 -2.70 -24.20
N ALA A 104 21.47 -3.96 -24.53
CA ALA A 104 21.12 -5.11 -23.69
C ALA A 104 21.79 -5.03 -22.30
N LEU A 105 23.07 -4.66 -22.26
CA LEU A 105 23.79 -4.44 -21.00
C LEU A 105 23.17 -3.29 -20.18
N PHE A 106 22.84 -2.17 -20.82
CA PHE A 106 22.17 -1.05 -20.16
C PHE A 106 20.82 -1.46 -19.56
N VAL A 107 19.98 -2.16 -20.33
CA VAL A 107 18.67 -2.66 -19.86
C VAL A 107 18.83 -3.63 -18.69
N ARG A 108 19.82 -4.51 -18.73
CA ARG A 108 20.14 -5.41 -17.61
C ARG A 108 20.58 -4.63 -16.37
N GLN A 109 21.40 -3.61 -16.51
CA GLN A 109 21.81 -2.78 -15.38
C GLN A 109 20.63 -2.00 -14.81
N LEU A 110 19.81 -1.41 -15.68
CA LEU A 110 18.62 -0.67 -15.31
C LEU A 110 17.60 -1.56 -14.59
N SER A 111 17.42 -2.82 -15.01
CA SER A 111 16.52 -3.76 -14.34
C SER A 111 17.02 -4.15 -12.94
N VAL A 112 18.33 -4.37 -12.77
CA VAL A 112 18.95 -4.62 -11.46
C VAL A 112 18.76 -3.42 -10.53
N VAL A 113 19.05 -2.20 -10.99
CA VAL A 113 18.86 -0.98 -10.19
C VAL A 113 17.39 -0.79 -9.83
N THR A 114 16.47 -1.01 -10.79
CA THR A 114 15.03 -0.92 -10.54
C THR A 114 14.57 -1.93 -9.51
N LEU A 115 15.06 -3.17 -9.57
CA LEU A 115 14.74 -4.20 -8.59
C LEU A 115 15.22 -3.80 -7.18
N VAL A 116 16.45 -3.31 -7.05
CA VAL A 116 17.00 -2.85 -5.77
C VAL A 116 16.20 -1.68 -5.20
N LEU A 117 15.88 -0.68 -6.02
CA LEU A 117 15.06 0.46 -5.59
C LEU A 117 13.66 0.00 -5.19
N PHE A 118 13.02 -0.85 -5.99
CA PHE A 118 11.70 -1.38 -5.69
C PHE A 118 11.68 -2.16 -4.36
N LEU A 119 12.68 -3.01 -4.11
CA LEU A 119 12.81 -3.74 -2.86
C LEU A 119 13.06 -2.79 -1.68
N THR A 120 13.85 -1.74 -1.87
CA THR A 120 14.10 -0.72 -0.84
C THR A 120 12.82 0.03 -0.47
N VAL A 121 12.05 0.49 -1.47
CA VAL A 121 10.77 1.16 -1.26
C VAL A 121 9.74 0.19 -0.65
N SER A 122 9.71 -1.05 -1.13
CA SER A 122 8.87 -2.12 -0.59
C SER A 122 9.15 -2.35 0.90
N ALA A 123 10.43 -2.44 1.26
CA ALA A 123 10.87 -2.58 2.64
C ALA A 123 10.46 -1.36 3.47
N ALA A 124 10.60 -0.13 2.97
CA ALA A 124 10.10 1.06 3.67
C ALA A 124 8.57 1.04 3.86
N ARG A 125 7.82 0.41 2.94
CA ARG A 125 6.36 0.29 2.97
C ARG A 125 5.84 -1.02 3.58
N TYR A 126 6.70 -1.82 4.21
CA TYR A 126 6.34 -3.17 4.68
C TYR A 126 5.13 -3.16 5.63
N ARG A 127 4.98 -2.14 6.47
CA ARG A 127 3.85 -2.01 7.41
C ARG A 127 2.51 -1.88 6.69
N SER A 128 2.49 -1.17 5.55
CA SER A 128 1.29 -1.07 4.73
C SER A 128 0.94 -2.40 4.07
N LEU A 129 1.92 -3.25 3.79
CA LEU A 129 1.71 -4.59 3.24
C LEU A 129 1.19 -5.54 4.33
N ALA A 130 1.80 -5.51 5.52
CA ALA A 130 1.37 -6.31 6.66
C ALA A 130 -0.10 -6.05 7.04
N ALA A 131 -0.55 -4.80 6.93
CA ALA A 131 -1.95 -4.42 7.16
C ALA A 131 -2.94 -5.10 6.20
N VAL A 132 -2.52 -5.41 4.96
CA VAL A 132 -3.35 -6.15 3.98
C VAL A 132 -3.61 -7.57 4.46
N PHE A 133 -2.57 -8.22 4.99
CA PHE A 133 -2.66 -9.59 5.47
C PHE A 133 -3.38 -9.69 6.83
N SER A 134 -3.24 -8.70 7.70
CA SER A 134 -3.93 -8.71 9.01
C SER A 134 -5.44 -8.48 8.89
N ALA A 135 -5.90 -7.64 7.95
CA ALA A 135 -7.33 -7.39 7.74
C ALA A 135 -8.08 -8.63 7.20
N ALA A 136 -7.42 -9.45 6.39
CA ALA A 136 -7.97 -10.73 5.93
C ALA A 136 -8.05 -11.77 7.06
N ALA A 137 -7.11 -11.77 8.00
CA ALA A 137 -7.10 -12.71 9.13
C ALA A 137 -8.23 -12.44 10.15
N SER A 138 -8.61 -11.17 10.36
CA SER A 138 -9.72 -10.83 11.26
C SER A 138 -11.09 -11.27 10.74
N GLN A 139 -11.32 -11.23 9.42
CA GLN A 139 -12.58 -11.67 8.79
C GLN A 139 -12.87 -13.17 8.97
N ARG A 140 -11.86 -14.00 9.26
CA ARG A 140 -12.00 -15.46 9.39
C ARG A 140 -12.30 -15.94 10.82
N LYS A 141 -12.15 -15.08 11.82
CA LYS A 141 -12.25 -15.45 13.25
C LYS A 141 -13.63 -15.12 13.86
N ASP A 142 -14.49 -14.45 13.11
CA ASP A 142 -15.89 -14.12 13.43
C ASP A 142 -16.84 -15.02 12.63
#